data_AF-A0A7M7TGL2-F1
#
_entry.id   AF-A0A7M7TGL2-F1
#
_cell.length_a   1.000
_cell.length_b   1.000
_cell.length_c   1.000
_cell.angle_alpha   90.00
_cell.angle_beta   90.00
_cell.angle_gamma   90.00
#
_symmetry.space_group_name_H-M   'P 1'
#
loop_
_entity.id
_entity.type
_entity.pdbx_description
1 polymer ?
#
loop_
_entity_poly.entity_id
_entity_poly.type
_entity_poly.pdbx_seq_one_letter_code
_entity_poly.pdbx_strand_id
1 'polypeptide(L)'
;MAGVVVYMSTVSSNQAIKKQQQRIKMILDGKKIEYEDVDISQKEEDKVKMREIVGDPKALPPQICNGETYCGDYAAFEIAVEEEDIEGFLKLK
;
A
#
# COMPACT_ATOMS: atom_id res chain seq x y z
N MET A 1 3.57 13.19 12.90
CA MET A 1 3.75 11.73 12.83
C MET A 1 2.99 11.27 11.61
N ALA A 2 3.72 10.92 10.55
CA ALA A 2 3.10 10.34 9.35
C ALA A 2 3.03 8.83 9.58
N GLY A 3 1.84 8.25 9.39
CA GLY A 3 1.59 6.81 9.53
C GLY A 3 1.59 6.14 8.17
N VAL A 4 2.04 4.88 8.12
CA VAL A 4 1.96 4.06 6.91
C VAL A 4 0.48 3.79 6.60
N VAL A 5 0.06 4.05 5.37
CA VAL A 5 -1.29 3.79 4.89
C VAL A 5 -1.19 2.84 3.70
N VAL A 6 -1.92 1.74 3.75
CA VAL A 6 -1.98 0.77 2.67
C VAL A 6 -3.38 0.75 2.10
N TYR A 7 -3.51 1.24 0.87
CA TYR A 7 -4.74 1.21 0.11
C TYR A 7 -4.94 -0.16 -0.52
N MET A 8 -6.05 -0.80 -0.16
CA MET A 8 -6.43 -2.14 -0.61
C MET A 8 -7.86 -2.16 -1.13
N SER A 9 -8.27 -3.26 -1.74
CA SER A 9 -9.66 -3.53 -2.12
C SER A 9 -10.06 -4.93 -1.67
N THR A 10 -11.12 -5.03 -0.86
CA THR A 10 -11.73 -6.33 -0.53
C THR A 10 -12.58 -6.86 -1.68
N VAL A 11 -13.21 -5.95 -2.45
CA VAL A 11 -14.01 -6.29 -3.62
C VAL A 11 -13.15 -6.25 -4.89
N SER A 12 -12.35 -7.29 -5.07
CA SER A 12 -11.60 -7.53 -6.31
C SER A 12 -11.92 -8.91 -6.89
N SER A 13 -12.16 -9.00 -8.20
CA SER A 13 -12.25 -10.28 -8.91
C SER A 13 -10.87 -10.79 -9.35
N ASN A 14 -9.83 -9.95 -9.24
CA ASN A 14 -8.47 -10.30 -9.63
C ASN A 14 -7.74 -11.01 -8.48
N GLN A 15 -7.47 -12.30 -8.67
CA GLN A 15 -6.76 -13.13 -7.69
C GLN A 15 -5.32 -12.66 -7.43
N ALA A 16 -4.66 -12.07 -8.42
CA ALA A 16 -3.30 -11.56 -8.26
C ALA A 16 -3.28 -10.40 -7.25
N ILE A 17 -4.20 -9.44 -7.40
CA ILE A 17 -4.34 -8.29 -6.49
C ILE A 17 -4.59 -8.77 -5.05
N LYS A 18 -5.47 -9.76 -4.86
CA LYS A 18 -5.72 -10.33 -3.53
C LYS A 18 -4.47 -10.90 -2.88
N LYS A 19 -3.67 -11.67 -3.63
CA LYS A 19 -2.42 -12.26 -3.14
C LYS A 19 -1.39 -11.18 -2.81
N GLN A 20 -1.27 -10.16 -3.65
CA GLN A 20 -0.37 -9.03 -3.42
C GLN A 20 -0.72 -8.28 -2.13
N GLN A 21 -2.00 -7.94 -1.94
CA GLN A 21 -2.52 -7.33 -0.72
C GLN A 21 -2.24 -8.17 0.53
N GLN A 22 -2.55 -9.47 0.49
CA GLN A 22 -2.30 -10.39 1.60
C GLN A 22 -0.81 -10.47 1.95
N ARG A 23 0.06 -10.50 0.94
CA ARG A 23 1.51 -10.59 1.13
C ARG A 23 2.07 -9.33 1.77
N ILE A 24 1.62 -8.14 1.35
CA ILE A 24 2.00 -6.87 2.00
C ILE A 24 1.66 -6.93 3.49
N LYS A 25 0.42 -7.30 3.86
CA LYS A 25 0.01 -7.40 5.28
C LYS A 25 0.90 -8.37 6.04
N MET A 26 1.10 -9.58 5.51
CA MET A 26 1.90 -10.61 6.17
C MET A 26 3.32 -10.12 6.49
N ILE A 27 3.93 -9.37 5.58
CA ILE A 27 5.29 -8.85 5.75
C ILE A 27 5.31 -7.69 6.75
N LEU A 28 4.38 -6.73 6.64
CA LEU A 28 4.29 -5.60 7.58
C LEU A 28 3.99 -6.07 9.00
N ASP A 29 3.04 -6.99 9.16
CA ASP A 29 2.70 -7.63 10.44
C ASP A 29 3.90 -8.39 11.01
N GLY A 30 4.60 -9.16 10.16
CA GLY A 30 5.81 -9.91 10.54
C GLY A 30 6.96 -9.02 11.00
N LYS A 31 7.07 -7.80 10.43
CA LYS A 31 8.03 -6.78 10.83
C LYS A 31 7.54 -5.85 11.94
N LYS A 32 6.31 -6.03 12.44
CA LYS A 32 5.67 -5.20 13.47
C LYS A 32 5.60 -3.71 13.10
N ILE A 33 5.36 -3.43 11.83
CA ILE A 33 5.16 -2.07 11.34
C ILE A 33 3.69 -1.74 11.49
N GLU A 34 3.36 -0.66 12.18
CA GLU A 34 1.98 -0.18 12.27
C GLU A 34 1.57 0.49 10.94
N TYR A 35 0.41 0.09 10.42
CA TYR A 35 -0.17 0.67 9.22
C TYR A 35 -1.69 0.77 9.32
N GLU A 36 -2.25 1.73 8.58
CA GLU A 36 -3.68 1.85 8.35
C GLU A 36 -4.07 1.06 7.10
N ASP A 37 -5.06 0.19 7.21
CA ASP A 37 -5.63 -0.58 6.11
C ASP A 37 -6.88 0.12 5.57
N VAL A 38 -6.75 0.73 4.40
CA VAL A 38 -7.83 1.52 3.78
C VAL A 38 -8.43 0.75 2.61
N ASP A 39 -9.68 0.31 2.77
CA ASP A 39 -10.42 -0.40 1.73
C ASP A 39 -11.13 0.57 0.76
N ILE A 40 -10.49 0.84 -0.38
CA ILE A 40 -10.99 1.74 -1.43
C ILE A 40 -12.27 1.23 -2.10
N SER A 41 -12.68 -0.01 -1.85
CA SER A 41 -13.93 -0.54 -2.39
C SER A 41 -15.17 -0.12 -1.60
N GLN A 42 -14.99 0.37 -0.37
CA GLN A 42 -16.10 0.80 0.50
C GLN A 42 -16.40 2.28 0.38
N LYS A 43 -15.40 3.12 0.09
CA LYS A 43 -15.54 4.57 -0.03
C LYS A 43 -14.86 5.07 -1.29
N GLU A 44 -15.62 5.79 -2.11
CA GLU A 44 -15.09 6.38 -3.35
C GLU A 44 -14.04 7.48 -3.06
N GLU A 45 -14.19 8.21 -1.95
CA GLU A 45 -13.24 9.22 -1.50
C GLU A 45 -11.83 8.66 -1.29
N ASP A 46 -11.72 7.46 -0.70
CA ASP A 46 -10.43 6.80 -0.47
C ASP A 46 -9.77 6.37 -1.80
N LYS A 47 -10.58 5.96 -2.77
CA LYS A 47 -10.11 5.63 -4.12
C LYS A 47 -9.59 6.87 -4.85
N VAL A 48 -10.29 8.00 -4.73
CA VAL A 48 -9.86 9.28 -5.31
C VAL A 48 -8.56 9.71 -4.65
N LYS A 49 -8.51 9.74 -3.31
CA LYS A 49 -7.32 10.12 -2.53
C LYS A 49 -6.10 9.26 -2.88
N MET A 50 -6.26 7.94 -2.98
CA MET A 50 -5.19 7.04 -3.42
C MET A 50 -4.64 7.45 -4.79
N ARG A 51 -5.51 7.71 -5.77
CA ARG A 51 -5.12 8.08 -7.13
C ARG A 51 -4.46 9.47 -7.19
N GLU A 52 -4.92 10.40 -6.38
CA GLU A 52 -4.31 11.74 -6.26
C GLU A 52 -2.91 11.65 -5.68
N ILE A 53 -2.70 10.88 -4.60
CA ILE A 53 -1.38 10.68 -3.98
C ILE A 53 -0.42 9.97 -4.95
N VAL A 54 -0.91 8.94 -5.66
CA VAL A 54 -0.11 8.22 -6.67
C VAL A 54 0.18 9.09 -7.89
N GLY A 55 -0.70 10.05 -8.20
CA GLY A 55 -0.64 10.84 -9.42
C GLY A 55 -1.08 10.08 -10.69
N ASP A 56 -1.74 8.93 -10.54
CA ASP A 56 -2.25 8.11 -11.65
C ASP A 56 -3.75 7.84 -11.47
N PRO A 57 -4.64 8.37 -12.35
CA PRO A 57 -6.07 8.12 -12.29
C PRO A 57 -6.46 6.66 -12.55
N LYS A 58 -5.54 5.83 -13.06
CA LYS A 58 -5.73 4.40 -13.32
C LYS A 58 -5.05 3.51 -12.28
N ALA A 59 -4.46 4.08 -11.23
CA ALA A 59 -3.84 3.31 -10.16
C ALA A 59 -4.80 2.24 -9.60
N LEU A 60 -4.26 1.04 -9.43
CA LEU A 60 -4.94 -0.13 -8.87
C LEU A 60 -4.30 -0.48 -7.52
N PRO A 61 -5.07 -0.99 -6.55
CA PRO A 61 -4.50 -1.50 -5.31
C PRO A 61 -3.67 -2.78 -5.58
N PRO A 62 -2.68 -3.09 -4.71
CA PRO A 62 -2.32 -2.34 -3.51
C PRO A 62 -1.43 -1.12 -3.80
N GLN A 63 -1.61 -0.05 -3.01
CA GLN A 63 -0.76 1.15 -3.04
C GLN A 63 -0.34 1.53 -1.62
N ILE A 64 0.94 1.82 -1.40
CA ILE A 64 1.50 2.11 -0.08
C ILE A 64 1.93 3.57 -0.02
N CYS A 65 1.51 4.25 1.02
CA CYS A 65 1.80 5.65 1.29
C CYS A 65 2.29 5.81 2.74
N ASN A 66 2.98 6.91 3.01
CA ASN A 66 3.28 7.37 4.36
C ASN A 66 2.70 8.79 4.50
N GLY A 67 1.56 8.89 5.20
CA GLY A 67 0.72 10.07 5.16
C GLY A 67 0.27 10.41 3.74
N GLU A 68 0.63 11.60 3.26
CA GLU A 68 0.33 12.06 1.88
C GLU A 68 1.45 11.75 0.89
N THR A 69 2.51 11.09 1.34
CA THR A 69 3.66 10.77 0.50
C THR A 69 3.52 9.37 -0.07
N TYR A 70 3.48 9.26 -1.40
CA TYR A 70 3.50 7.96 -2.06
C TYR A 70 4.84 7.24 -1.83
N CYS A 71 4.78 5.97 -1.40
CA CYS A 71 5.96 5.11 -1.20
C CYS A 71 6.18 4.23 -2.42
N GLY A 72 5.13 3.53 -2.89
CA GLY A 72 5.19 2.69 -4.07
C GLY A 72 4.03 1.69 -4.16
N ASP A 73 4.01 0.95 -5.25
CA ASP A 73 3.09 -0.15 -5.50
C ASP A 73 3.66 -1.48 -4.97
N TYR A 74 2.99 -2.60 -5.28
CA TYR A 74 3.46 -3.93 -4.89
C TYR A 74 4.86 -4.25 -5.43
N ALA A 75 5.19 -3.88 -6.66
CA ALA A 75 6.47 -4.25 -7.27
C ALA A 75 7.62 -3.53 -6.57
N ALA A 76 7.47 -2.24 -6.30
CA ALA A 76 8.44 -1.48 -5.53
C ALA A 76 8.58 -2.00 -4.08
N PHE A 77 7.46 -2.43 -3.47
CA PHE A 77 7.49 -3.05 -2.15
C PHE A 77 8.27 -4.37 -2.14
N GLU A 78 8.06 -5.27 -3.11
CA GLU A 78 8.81 -6.53 -3.17
C GLU A 78 10.31 -6.29 -3.36
N ILE A 79 10.72 -5.31 -4.18
CA ILE A 79 12.13 -4.93 -4.32
C ILE A 79 12.69 -4.49 -2.96
N ALA A 80 11.98 -3.64 -2.23
CA ALA A 80 12.40 -3.20 -0.89
C ALA A 80 12.46 -4.36 0.13
N VAL A 81 11.61 -5.38 -0.02
CA VAL A 81 11.66 -6.61 0.78
C VAL A 81 12.92 -7.41 0.45
N GLU A 82 13.23 -7.58 -0.84
CA GLU A 82 14.42 -8.30 -1.32
C GLU A 82 15.72 -7.60 -0.93
N GLU A 83 15.73 -6.27 -0.93
CA GLU A 83 16.87 -5.44 -0.51
C GLU A 83 16.94 -5.20 1.01
N GLU A 84 15.99 -5.76 1.77
CA GLU A 84 15.85 -5.58 3.22
C GLU A 84 15.66 -4.11 3.68
N ASP A 85 15.34 -3.17 2.78
CA ASP A 85 15.19 -1.73 3.06
C ASP A 85 13.72 -1.26 3.08
N ILE A 86 12.86 -2.03 3.74
CA ILE A 86 11.43 -1.69 3.87
C ILE A 86 11.23 -0.36 4.61
N GLU A 87 12.05 -0.06 5.62
CA GLU A 87 11.96 1.21 6.35
C GLU A 87 12.32 2.41 5.46
N GLY A 88 13.29 2.26 4.55
CA GLY A 88 13.62 3.25 3.54
C GLY A 88 12.48 3.44 2.53
N PHE A 89 11.94 2.34 2.02
CA PHE A 89 10.76 2.34 1.13
C PHE A 89 9.56 3.05 1.77
N LEU A 90 9.27 2.76 3.04
CA LEU A 90 8.18 3.36 3.80
C LEU A 90 8.48 4.79 4.27
N LYS A 91 9.69 5.32 4.02
CA LYS A 91 10.10 6.68 4.41
C LYS A 91 9.97 6.90 5.93
N LEU A 92 10.34 5.89 6.70
CA LEU A 92 10.35 5.93 8.17
C LEU A 92 11.69 6.44 8.76
N LYS A 93 12.68 6.66 7.89
CA LYS A 93 14.01 7.19 8.20
C LYS A 93 14.08 8.71 8.01
#